data_AF-A0A7J7YQJ1-F1
#
_entry.id   AF-A0A7J7YQJ1-F1
#
_cell.length_a   1.000
_cell.length_b   1.000
_cell.length_c   1.000
_cell.angle_alpha   90.00
_cell.angle_beta   90.00
_cell.angle_gamma   90.00
#
_symmetry.space_group_name_H-M   'P 1'
#
loop_
_entity.id
_entity.type
_entity.pdbx_description
1 polymer ?
#
loop_
_entity_poly.entity_id
_entity_poly.type
_entity_poly.pdbx_seq_one_letter_code
_entity_poly.pdbx_strand_id
1 'polypeptide(L)'
;MITSSFQASVAVCALVILHVSALDTFIAAVYEHPVLRPKATETPVSRDDALLHMNKNIDILERAIQQAAAQGAQIIVTPEDALYGWKFTRETIFPYLEDIQDPRVAWIPCQDPHRFGDTPVQARLSCLAKNNSIYVLANIGDKKPCNSHKSTCPPNGYYQYNTNVVYDAKGQLVARYHKAIFQSVTKISAVI
;
A
#
# COMPACT_ATOMS: atom_id res chain seq x y z
N MET A 1 42.68 -10.73 -69.36
CA MET A 1 41.52 -9.95 -68.84
C MET A 1 40.96 -10.71 -67.66
N ILE A 2 41.13 -10.19 -66.45
CA ILE A 2 40.59 -10.79 -65.22
C ILE A 2 39.24 -10.11 -64.97
N THR A 3 38.15 -10.85 -65.06
CA THR A 3 36.81 -10.35 -64.74
C THR A 3 36.57 -10.48 -63.24
N SER A 4 36.60 -9.34 -62.55
CA SER A 4 36.17 -9.22 -61.15
C SER A 4 34.65 -9.20 -61.09
N SER A 5 34.04 -10.13 -60.35
CA SER A 5 32.62 -10.07 -60.02
C SER A 5 32.46 -9.33 -58.68
N PHE A 6 31.55 -8.35 -58.66
CA PHE A 6 31.21 -7.57 -57.49
C PHE A 6 29.94 -8.17 -56.88
N GLN A 7 30.06 -8.87 -55.75
CA GLN A 7 28.88 -9.32 -54.99
C GLN A 7 28.31 -8.13 -54.22
N ALA A 8 27.13 -7.66 -54.61
CA ALA A 8 26.37 -6.69 -53.85
C ALA A 8 25.65 -7.40 -52.69
N SER A 9 26.09 -7.17 -51.46
CA SER A 9 25.39 -7.64 -50.26
C SER A 9 24.22 -6.70 -49.95
N VAL A 10 23.00 -7.24 -49.94
CA VAL A 10 21.78 -6.52 -49.54
C VAL A 10 21.61 -6.66 -48.03
N ALA A 11 21.72 -5.55 -47.29
CA ALA A 11 21.40 -5.50 -45.87
C ALA A 11 19.89 -5.35 -45.69
N VAL A 12 19.23 -6.39 -45.16
CA VAL A 12 17.82 -6.35 -44.78
C VAL A 12 17.71 -5.75 -43.38
N CYS A 13 17.37 -4.47 -43.27
CA CYS A 13 17.00 -3.85 -42.00
C CYS A 13 15.55 -4.21 -41.66
N ALA A 14 15.35 -5.12 -40.72
CA ALA A 14 14.02 -5.37 -40.15
C ALA A 14 13.65 -4.24 -39.19
N LEU A 15 12.65 -3.44 -39.56
CA LEU A 15 12.03 -2.44 -38.68
C LEU A 15 11.15 -3.17 -37.65
N VAL A 16 11.63 -3.28 -36.41
CA VAL A 16 10.81 -3.74 -35.28
C VAL A 16 9.97 -2.56 -34.80
N ILE A 17 8.72 -2.47 -35.27
CA ILE A 17 7.76 -1.50 -34.75
C ILE A 17 7.23 -2.06 -33.43
N LEU A 18 7.72 -1.53 -32.30
CA LEU A 18 7.16 -1.81 -30.98
C LEU A 18 5.82 -1.07 -30.85
N HIS A 19 4.70 -1.79 -30.96
CA HIS A 19 3.39 -1.26 -30.60
C HIS A 19 3.31 -1.07 -29.08
N VAL A 20 3.47 0.18 -28.64
CA VAL A 20 3.12 0.60 -27.29
C VAL A 20 1.61 0.86 -27.28
N SER A 21 0.82 -0.15 -26.93
CA SER A 21 -0.61 0.02 -26.65
C SER A 21 -0.78 0.35 -25.16
N ALA A 22 -1.28 1.54 -24.87
CA ALA A 22 -1.89 1.81 -23.57
C ALA A 22 -3.24 1.06 -23.51
N LEU A 23 -3.61 0.55 -22.33
CA LEU A 23 -4.95 0.04 -22.11
C LEU A 23 -5.93 1.22 -22.10
N ASP A 24 -6.91 1.21 -23.01
CA ASP A 24 -7.93 2.28 -23.11
C ASP A 24 -8.89 2.28 -21.90
N THR A 25 -9.03 1.14 -21.22
CA THR A 25 -9.92 0.97 -20.06
C THR A 25 -9.26 0.13 -18.97
N PHE A 26 -9.80 0.23 -17.75
CA PHE A 26 -9.39 -0.61 -16.63
C PHE A 26 -10.59 -1.06 -15.80
N ILE A 27 -10.47 -2.20 -15.11
CA ILE A 27 -11.50 -2.72 -14.20
C ILE A 27 -11.10 -2.34 -12.77
N ALA A 28 -12.00 -1.67 -12.06
CA ALA A 28 -11.83 -1.29 -10.67
C ALA A 28 -12.71 -2.14 -9.74
N ALA A 29 -12.24 -2.37 -8.52
CA ALA A 29 -13.01 -2.98 -7.45
C ALA A 29 -13.00 -2.08 -6.21
N VAL A 30 -14.09 -2.11 -5.46
CA VAL A 30 -14.20 -1.51 -4.13
C VAL A 30 -14.80 -2.54 -3.18
N TYR A 31 -14.33 -2.58 -1.94
CA TYR A 31 -14.85 -3.52 -0.95
C TYR A 31 -15.41 -2.78 0.25
N GLU A 32 -16.69 -2.99 0.56
CA GLU A 32 -17.29 -2.55 1.80
C GLU A 32 -16.99 -3.57 2.91
N HIS A 33 -16.13 -3.19 3.86
CA HIS A 33 -15.60 -4.12 4.86
C HIS A 33 -16.37 -4.07 6.19
N PRO A 34 -16.93 -5.21 6.66
CA PRO A 34 -17.47 -5.32 8.02
C PRO A 34 -16.32 -5.44 9.03
N VAL A 35 -15.71 -4.30 9.38
CA VAL A 35 -14.52 -4.22 10.24
C VAL A 35 -14.69 -4.97 11.55
N LEU A 36 -13.80 -5.92 11.84
CA LEU A 36 -13.64 -6.50 13.16
C LEU A 36 -13.03 -5.43 14.06
N ARG A 37 -13.81 -4.90 15.00
CA ARG A 37 -13.34 -3.83 15.89
C ARG A 37 -12.67 -4.40 17.14
N PRO A 38 -11.62 -3.74 17.65
CA PRO A 38 -11.07 -4.10 18.94
C PRO A 38 -12.06 -3.72 20.04
N LYS A 39 -11.97 -4.40 21.19
CA LYS A 39 -12.71 -3.97 22.39
C LYS A 39 -12.18 -2.60 22.80
N ALA A 40 -13.07 -1.71 23.24
CA ALA A 40 -12.63 -0.44 23.81
C ALA A 40 -11.84 -0.72 25.09
N THR A 41 -10.60 -0.27 25.14
CA THR A 41 -9.73 -0.35 26.31
C THR A 41 -9.22 1.04 26.66
N GLU A 42 -9.07 1.33 27.95
CA GLU A 42 -8.48 2.59 28.42
C GLU A 42 -6.96 2.57 28.27
N THR A 43 -6.35 1.38 28.35
CA THR A 43 -4.90 1.17 28.23
C THR A 43 -4.53 0.65 26.84
N PRO A 44 -3.34 1.00 26.32
CA PRO A 44 -2.81 0.43 25.08
C PRO A 44 -2.65 -1.09 25.20
N VAL A 45 -2.95 -1.80 24.12
CA VAL A 45 -2.64 -3.23 23.98
C VAL A 45 -1.16 -3.44 23.63
N SER A 46 -0.69 -4.69 23.67
CA SER A 46 0.64 -5.01 23.14
C SER A 46 0.70 -4.85 21.61
N ARG A 47 1.92 -4.71 21.06
CA ARG A 47 2.12 -4.70 19.60
C ARG A 47 1.65 -6.01 18.95
N ASP A 48 1.90 -7.14 19.60
CA ASP A 48 1.51 -8.45 19.10
C ASP A 48 -0.02 -8.60 19.05
N ASP A 49 -0.74 -8.12 20.06
CA ASP A 49 -2.20 -8.12 20.06
C ASP A 49 -2.77 -7.21 18.97
N ALA A 50 -2.17 -6.03 18.77
CA ALA A 50 -2.55 -5.11 17.70
C ALA A 50 -2.33 -5.73 16.31
N LEU A 51 -1.19 -6.40 16.10
CA LEU A 51 -0.88 -7.11 14.86
C LEU A 51 -1.82 -8.30 14.63
N LEU A 52 -2.09 -9.10 15.67
CA LEU A 52 -3.04 -10.20 15.59
C LEU A 52 -4.44 -9.70 15.20
N HIS A 53 -4.86 -8.57 15.76
CA HIS A 53 -6.13 -7.95 15.43
C HIS A 53 -6.18 -7.43 13.99
N MET A 54 -5.17 -6.69 13.53
CA MET A 54 -5.10 -6.22 12.15
C MET A 54 -5.05 -7.38 11.15
N ASN A 55 -4.30 -8.44 11.46
CA ASN A 55 -4.22 -9.61 10.59
C ASN A 55 -5.57 -10.29 10.38
N LYS A 56 -6.44 -10.36 11.39
CA LYS A 56 -7.81 -10.89 11.21
C LYS A 56 -8.64 -10.07 10.22
N ASN A 57 -8.47 -8.74 10.20
CA ASN A 57 -9.11 -7.91 9.19
C ASN A 57 -8.48 -8.12 7.81
N ILE A 58 -7.14 -8.21 7.74
CA ILE A 58 -6.43 -8.49 6.48
C ILE A 58 -6.84 -9.85 5.90
N ASP A 59 -7.09 -10.88 6.72
CA ASP A 59 -7.58 -12.20 6.26
C ASP A 59 -8.92 -12.10 5.50
N ILE A 60 -9.78 -11.15 5.88
CA ILE A 60 -11.06 -10.89 5.20
C ILE A 60 -10.81 -10.11 3.91
N LEU A 61 -9.98 -9.06 3.97
CA LEU A 61 -9.62 -8.25 2.80
C LEU A 61 -8.91 -9.07 1.73
N GLU A 62 -8.06 -10.02 2.14
CA GLU A 62 -7.35 -10.94 1.25
C GLU A 62 -8.31 -11.72 0.35
N ARG A 63 -9.44 -12.18 0.88
CA ARG A 63 -10.48 -12.86 0.08
C ARG A 63 -11.09 -11.93 -0.95
N ALA A 64 -11.38 -10.68 -0.56
CA ALA A 64 -11.92 -9.68 -1.49
C ALA A 64 -10.91 -9.31 -2.59
N ILE A 65 -9.63 -9.16 -2.24
CA ILE A 65 -8.53 -8.89 -3.17
C ILE A 65 -8.38 -10.04 -4.17
N GLN A 66 -8.35 -11.29 -3.69
CA GLN A 66 -8.28 -12.49 -4.53
C GLN A 66 -9.49 -12.58 -5.48
N GLN A 67 -10.70 -12.31 -4.99
CA GLN A 67 -11.91 -12.31 -5.81
C GLN A 67 -11.93 -11.20 -6.86
N ALA A 68 -11.44 -10.00 -6.52
CA ALA A 68 -11.32 -8.90 -7.47
C ALA A 68 -10.30 -9.20 -8.56
N ALA A 69 -9.13 -9.73 -8.19
CA ALA A 69 -8.10 -10.13 -9.13
C ALA A 69 -8.58 -11.27 -10.06
N ALA A 70 -9.31 -12.26 -9.52
CA ALA A 70 -9.90 -13.33 -10.32
C ALA A 70 -10.95 -12.82 -11.33
N GLN A 71 -11.58 -11.67 -11.07
CA GLN A 71 -12.50 -10.99 -11.98
C GLN A 71 -11.80 -9.99 -12.92
N GLY A 72 -10.46 -9.95 -12.91
CA GLY A 72 -9.68 -9.08 -13.79
C GLY A 72 -9.57 -7.62 -13.34
N ALA A 73 -9.91 -7.30 -12.09
CA ALA A 73 -9.69 -5.96 -11.55
C ALA A 73 -8.19 -5.64 -11.52
N GLN A 74 -7.82 -4.45 -11.99
CA GLN A 74 -6.43 -3.95 -11.94
C GLN A 74 -6.15 -3.16 -10.66
N ILE A 75 -7.19 -2.68 -9.99
CA ILE A 75 -7.10 -2.00 -8.70
C ILE A 75 -8.26 -2.39 -7.80
N ILE A 76 -7.97 -2.55 -6.50
CA ILE A 76 -8.98 -2.67 -5.45
C ILE A 76 -8.75 -1.63 -4.35
N VAL A 77 -9.84 -0.96 -3.97
CA VAL A 77 -9.87 0.03 -2.88
C VAL A 77 -10.53 -0.58 -1.64
N THR A 78 -9.83 -0.50 -0.51
CA THR A 78 -10.36 -0.90 0.81
C THR A 78 -10.68 0.34 1.67
N PRO A 79 -11.62 0.24 2.63
CA PRO A 79 -12.10 1.41 3.37
C PRO A 79 -11.06 2.04 4.30
N GLU A 80 -11.32 3.29 4.70
CA GLU A 80 -10.67 3.92 5.85
C GLU A 80 -10.87 3.07 7.13
N ASP A 81 -9.82 3.00 7.96
CA ASP A 81 -9.82 2.29 9.25
C ASP A 81 -10.17 0.78 9.15
N ALA A 82 -10.05 0.18 7.97
CA ALA A 82 -10.45 -1.21 7.73
C ALA A 82 -9.64 -2.25 8.53
N LEU A 83 -8.41 -1.92 8.94
CA LEU A 83 -7.52 -2.86 9.63
C LEU A 83 -7.69 -2.82 11.15
N TYR A 84 -8.02 -1.67 11.73
CA TYR A 84 -8.00 -1.48 13.18
C TYR A 84 -9.24 -0.77 13.76
N GLY A 85 -10.14 -0.20 12.94
CA GLY A 85 -11.33 0.53 13.40
C GLY A 85 -11.06 1.98 13.83
N TRP A 86 -12.02 2.64 14.48
CA TRP A 86 -12.02 4.11 14.63
C TRP A 86 -12.19 4.61 16.07
N LYS A 87 -12.00 3.75 17.08
CA LYS A 87 -12.18 4.13 18.50
C LYS A 87 -10.85 4.08 19.24
N PHE A 88 -10.07 5.15 19.15
CA PHE A 88 -8.73 5.25 19.76
C PHE A 88 -8.43 6.62 20.36
N THR A 89 -7.51 6.62 21.31
CA THR A 89 -6.73 7.79 21.74
C THR A 89 -5.35 7.73 21.08
N ARG A 90 -4.52 8.76 21.30
CA ARG A 90 -3.13 8.79 20.78
C ARG A 90 -2.27 7.66 21.35
N GLU A 91 -2.58 7.21 22.55
CA GLU A 91 -1.86 6.15 23.26
C GLU A 91 -2.33 4.79 22.79
N THR A 92 -3.65 4.57 22.71
CA THR A 92 -4.21 3.25 22.38
C THR A 92 -4.06 2.88 20.91
N ILE A 93 -3.92 3.85 20.00
CA ILE A 93 -3.61 3.57 18.58
C ILE A 93 -2.13 3.24 18.36
N PHE A 94 -1.22 3.70 19.23
CA PHE A 94 0.23 3.63 18.99
C PHE A 94 0.76 2.22 18.65
N PRO A 95 0.28 1.13 19.29
CA PRO A 95 0.67 -0.23 18.95
C PRO A 95 0.29 -0.67 17.53
N TYR A 96 -0.67 0.01 16.87
CA TYR A 96 -1.12 -0.29 15.51
C TYR A 96 -0.27 0.39 14.43
N LEU A 97 0.55 1.39 14.80
CA LEU A 97 1.24 2.25 13.85
C LEU A 97 2.60 1.68 13.38
N GLU A 98 2.90 1.88 12.10
CA GLU A 98 4.20 1.60 11.48
C GLU A 98 4.85 2.86 10.92
N ASP A 99 6.18 2.86 10.73
CA ASP A 99 6.86 3.95 10.03
C ASP A 99 6.81 3.69 8.51
N ILE A 100 5.87 4.35 7.83
CA ILE A 100 5.63 4.16 6.39
C ILE A 100 6.58 5.05 5.59
N GLN A 101 7.44 4.48 4.76
CA GLN A 101 8.46 5.24 4.04
C GLN A 101 7.89 6.11 2.91
N ASP A 102 8.68 7.06 2.43
CA ASP A 102 8.35 7.85 1.23
C ASP A 102 8.47 6.94 -0.02
N PRO A 103 7.46 6.88 -0.92
CA PRO A 103 7.50 6.00 -2.10
C PRO A 103 8.74 6.16 -3.00
N ARG A 104 9.44 7.31 -2.94
CA ARG A 104 10.68 7.56 -3.69
C ARG A 104 11.83 6.61 -3.32
N VAL A 105 11.76 5.93 -2.17
CA VAL A 105 12.78 4.92 -1.78
C VAL A 105 12.68 3.62 -2.59
N ALA A 106 11.67 3.51 -3.47
CA ALA A 106 11.45 2.40 -4.38
C ALA A 106 11.53 1.03 -3.69
N TRP A 107 10.62 0.80 -2.76
CA TRP A 107 10.64 -0.37 -1.89
C TRP A 107 9.47 -1.30 -2.16
N ILE A 108 9.77 -2.60 -2.22
CA ILE A 108 8.82 -3.70 -2.30
C ILE A 108 8.89 -4.46 -0.96
N PRO A 109 8.02 -4.14 0.02
CA PRO A 109 8.04 -4.79 1.33
C PRO A 109 7.96 -6.32 1.27
N CYS A 110 7.25 -6.88 0.29
CA CYS A 110 7.15 -8.33 0.13
C CYS A 110 8.48 -9.01 -0.27
N GLN A 111 9.41 -8.28 -0.88
CA GLN A 111 10.72 -8.81 -1.29
C GLN A 111 11.81 -8.50 -0.26
N ASP A 112 11.73 -7.35 0.40
CA ASP A 112 12.72 -6.91 1.37
C ASP A 112 12.04 -6.37 2.65
N PRO A 113 11.38 -7.25 3.44
CA PRO A 113 10.52 -6.83 4.54
C PRO A 113 11.26 -6.19 5.71
N HIS A 114 12.59 -6.38 5.80
CA HIS A 114 13.40 -5.91 6.92
C HIS A 114 14.19 -4.63 6.63
N ARG A 115 14.10 -4.08 5.42
CA ARG A 115 14.83 -2.87 5.00
C ARG A 115 14.64 -1.67 5.92
N PHE A 116 13.42 -1.51 6.46
CA PHE A 116 13.03 -0.36 7.28
C PHE A 116 12.49 -0.77 8.67
N GLY A 117 13.03 -1.86 9.21
CA GLY A 117 12.68 -2.36 10.54
C GLY A 117 11.45 -3.28 10.54
N ASP A 118 10.66 -3.21 11.60
CA ASP A 118 9.47 -4.06 11.80
C ASP A 118 8.23 -3.44 11.14
N THR A 119 7.96 -3.84 9.89
CA THR A 119 6.83 -3.36 9.07
C THR A 119 5.95 -4.50 8.53
N PRO A 120 5.43 -5.39 9.39
CA PRO A 120 4.71 -6.60 8.96
C PRO A 120 3.39 -6.29 8.24
N VAL A 121 2.69 -5.20 8.58
CA VAL A 121 1.45 -4.82 7.87
C VAL A 121 1.77 -4.39 6.44
N GLN A 122 2.79 -3.55 6.25
CA GLN A 122 3.24 -3.14 4.91
C GLN A 122 3.73 -4.34 4.09
N ALA A 123 4.50 -5.26 4.69
CA ALA A 123 4.93 -6.50 4.07
C ALA A 123 3.75 -7.34 3.57
N ARG A 124 2.73 -7.53 4.43
CA ARG A 124 1.56 -8.32 4.08
C ARG A 124 0.74 -7.69 2.96
N LEU A 125 0.47 -6.38 3.01
CA LEU A 125 -0.28 -5.68 1.95
C LEU A 125 0.49 -5.68 0.62
N SER A 126 1.80 -5.48 0.66
CA SER A 126 2.68 -5.60 -0.51
C SER A 126 2.61 -7.00 -1.14
N CYS A 127 2.63 -8.05 -0.31
CA CYS A 127 2.50 -9.43 -0.81
C CYS A 127 1.12 -9.71 -1.39
N LEU A 128 0.05 -9.18 -0.80
CA LEU A 128 -1.29 -9.33 -1.36
C LEU A 128 -1.39 -8.68 -2.75
N ALA A 129 -0.82 -7.49 -2.93
CA ALA A 129 -0.78 -6.83 -4.23
C ALA A 129 0.04 -7.63 -5.25
N LYS A 130 1.27 -8.03 -4.88
CA LYS A 130 2.18 -8.81 -5.73
C LYS A 130 1.62 -10.17 -6.13
N ASN A 131 1.13 -10.95 -5.16
CA ASN A 131 0.69 -12.33 -5.40
C ASN A 131 -0.58 -12.39 -6.25
N ASN A 132 -1.40 -11.33 -6.23
CA ASN A 132 -2.62 -11.24 -7.04
C ASN A 132 -2.45 -10.34 -8.28
N SER A 133 -1.24 -9.79 -8.50
CA SER A 133 -0.94 -8.89 -9.63
C SER A 133 -1.95 -7.74 -9.78
N ILE A 134 -2.34 -7.13 -8.66
CA ILE A 134 -3.37 -6.10 -8.56
C ILE A 134 -2.87 -4.92 -7.72
N TYR A 135 -3.25 -3.68 -8.07
CA TYR A 135 -3.01 -2.53 -7.20
C TYR A 135 -3.92 -2.61 -5.97
N VAL A 136 -3.34 -2.42 -4.78
CA VAL A 136 -4.08 -2.45 -3.52
C VAL A 136 -3.96 -1.08 -2.86
N LEU A 137 -5.09 -0.38 -2.70
CA LEU A 137 -5.20 0.80 -1.86
C LEU A 137 -5.74 0.39 -0.49
N ALA A 138 -4.98 0.70 0.56
CA ALA A 138 -5.36 0.47 1.95
C ALA A 138 -5.14 1.70 2.81
N ASN A 139 -5.89 1.79 3.90
CA ASN A 139 -5.71 2.80 4.93
C ASN A 139 -5.09 2.17 6.17
N ILE A 140 -3.94 2.70 6.59
CA ILE A 140 -3.21 2.28 7.79
C ILE A 140 -2.73 3.48 8.60
N GLY A 141 -2.19 3.22 9.79
CA GLY A 141 -1.64 4.24 10.67
C GLY A 141 -0.14 4.42 10.48
N ASP A 142 0.30 5.66 10.26
CA ASP A 142 1.71 6.02 10.18
C ASP A 142 2.18 6.65 11.50
N LYS A 143 3.40 6.33 11.92
CA LYS A 143 4.12 7.06 12.96
C LYS A 143 5.42 7.63 12.38
N LYS A 144 5.71 8.88 12.71
CA LYS A 144 6.93 9.57 12.29
C LYS A 144 7.70 10.08 13.49
N PRO A 145 8.94 9.61 13.72
CA PRO A 145 9.74 10.12 14.83
C PRO A 145 9.99 11.60 14.64
N CYS A 146 9.92 12.36 15.73
CA CYS A 146 10.25 13.76 15.78
C CYS A 146 11.11 14.06 16.99
N ASN A 147 11.93 15.11 16.88
CA ASN A 147 12.74 15.56 18.01
C ASN A 147 11.83 16.31 19.00
N SER A 148 11.68 15.77 20.21
CA SER A 148 10.88 16.34 21.30
C SER A 148 11.33 17.73 21.74
N HIS A 149 12.56 18.14 21.41
CA HIS A 149 13.06 19.50 21.64
C HIS A 149 12.49 20.55 20.67
N LYS A 150 11.78 20.14 19.61
CA LYS A 150 11.04 21.06 18.72
C LYS A 150 9.63 21.29 19.26
N SER A 151 9.18 22.55 19.26
CA SER A 151 7.91 23.00 19.86
C SER A 151 6.65 22.32 19.31
N THR A 152 6.70 21.69 18.13
CA THR A 152 5.55 21.03 17.50
C THR A 152 5.51 19.51 17.70
N CYS A 153 6.57 18.91 18.25
CA CYS A 153 6.64 17.45 18.43
C CYS A 153 5.84 17.02 19.66
N PRO A 154 4.94 16.03 19.55
CA PRO A 154 4.20 15.52 20.71
C PRO A 154 5.14 14.95 21.80
N PRO A 155 4.72 14.91 23.09
CA PRO A 155 5.57 14.47 24.19
C PRO A 155 6.14 13.06 24.04
N ASN A 156 5.43 12.16 23.33
CA ASN A 156 5.90 10.80 23.07
C ASN A 156 6.94 10.72 21.94
N GLY A 157 7.30 11.83 21.30
CA GLY A 157 8.32 11.88 20.25
C GLY A 157 7.84 11.43 18.87
N TYR A 158 6.52 11.28 18.65
CA TYR A 158 5.97 10.80 17.37
C TYR A 158 4.79 11.62 16.90
N TYR A 159 4.82 12.02 15.62
CA TYR A 159 3.61 12.33 14.89
C TYR A 159 2.89 11.02 14.52
N GLN A 160 1.56 11.09 14.47
CA GLN A 160 0.69 9.96 14.15
C GLN A 160 -0.30 10.41 13.08
N TYR A 161 -0.46 9.63 12.02
CA TYR A 161 -1.29 10.00 10.87
C TYR A 161 -2.19 8.85 10.43
N ASN A 162 -3.45 9.19 10.12
CA ASN A 162 -4.28 8.36 9.25
C ASN A 162 -3.70 8.43 7.83
N THR A 163 -3.42 7.27 7.23
CA THR A 163 -2.58 7.19 6.05
C THR A 163 -3.10 6.23 5.00
N ASN A 164 -3.41 6.74 3.81
CA ASN A 164 -3.61 5.88 2.65
C ASN A 164 -2.25 5.45 2.08
N VAL A 165 -2.13 4.18 1.74
CA VAL A 165 -0.99 3.59 1.03
C VAL A 165 -1.48 2.87 -0.21
N VAL A 166 -0.68 2.92 -1.28
CA VAL A 166 -0.93 2.16 -2.50
C VAL A 166 0.26 1.27 -2.81
N TYR A 167 -0.01 -0.02 -2.97
CA TYR A 167 0.94 -0.99 -3.51
C TYR A 167 0.59 -1.30 -4.96
N ASP A 168 1.57 -1.27 -5.85
CA ASP A 168 1.37 -1.67 -7.24
C ASP A 168 1.26 -3.20 -7.40
N ALA A 169 0.96 -3.66 -8.62
CA ALA A 169 0.87 -5.09 -8.94
C ALA A 169 2.17 -5.89 -8.72
N LYS A 170 3.33 -5.25 -8.50
CA LYS A 170 4.59 -5.90 -8.13
C LYS A 170 4.81 -5.90 -6.61
N GLY A 171 3.94 -5.23 -5.85
CA GLY A 171 4.03 -5.02 -4.42
C GLY A 171 4.86 -3.80 -4.03
N GLN A 172 5.24 -2.92 -4.96
CA GLN A 172 5.99 -1.71 -4.63
C GLN A 172 5.10 -0.66 -3.98
N LEU A 173 5.57 -0.03 -2.90
CA LEU A 173 4.92 1.14 -2.34
C LEU A 173 5.05 2.32 -3.32
N VAL A 174 3.94 2.74 -3.93
CA VAL A 174 3.92 3.78 -4.98
C VAL A 174 3.25 5.07 -4.53
N ALA A 175 2.42 5.04 -3.49
CA ALA A 175 1.83 6.24 -2.90
C ALA A 175 1.69 6.13 -1.38
N ARG A 176 1.84 7.28 -0.71
CA ARG A 176 1.55 7.49 0.71
C ARG A 176 0.88 8.85 0.86
N TYR A 177 -0.31 8.90 1.46
CA TYR A 177 -1.06 10.12 1.70
C TYR A 177 -1.51 10.21 3.15
N HIS A 178 -1.13 11.29 3.83
CA HIS A 178 -1.61 11.61 5.18
C HIS A 178 -2.89 12.44 5.10
N LYS A 179 -3.94 12.04 5.82
CA LYS A 179 -5.21 12.78 5.84
C LYS A 179 -4.99 14.21 6.35
N ALA A 180 -5.32 15.20 5.52
CA ALA A 180 -5.10 16.61 5.83
C ALA A 180 -6.17 17.21 6.78
N ILE A 181 -7.42 16.76 6.69
CA ILE A 181 -8.55 17.28 7.47
C ILE A 181 -9.11 16.17 8.35
N PHE A 182 -9.02 16.33 9.67
CA PHE A 182 -9.65 15.45 10.64
C PHE A 182 -11.11 15.86 10.83
N GLN A 183 -12.05 14.99 10.46
CA GLN A 183 -13.48 15.22 10.70
C GLN A 183 -13.88 14.68 12.08
N SER A 184 -14.58 15.51 12.84
CA SER A 184 -15.12 15.19 14.18
C SER A 184 -16.41 14.36 14.10
N VAL A 185 -16.44 13.31 13.26
CA VAL A 185 -17.64 12.50 12.91
C VAL A 185 -18.45 13.08 11.75
N THR A 186 -18.02 12.79 10.51
CA THR A 186 -18.90 12.53 9.36
C THR A 186 -18.03 11.86 8.30
N LYS A 187 -18.19 10.55 8.06
CA LYS A 187 -17.36 9.82 7.08
C LYS A 187 -17.57 10.42 5.69
N ILE A 188 -16.57 11.13 5.18
CA ILE A 188 -16.36 11.27 3.73
C ILE A 188 -15.10 10.47 3.44
N SER A 189 -15.28 9.24 2.97
CA SER A 189 -14.23 8.50 2.31
C SER A 189 -13.77 9.33 1.12
N ALA A 190 -12.70 10.10 1.29
CA ALA A 190 -12.01 10.70 0.16
C ALA A 190 -11.32 9.56 -0.58
N VAL A 191 -12.05 8.97 -1.54
CA VAL A 191 -11.45 8.25 -2.66
C VAL A 191 -10.64 9.31 -3.40
N ILE A 192 -9.32 9.19 -3.36
CA ILE A 192 -8.43 9.89 -4.31
C ILE A 192 -8.45 9.07 -5.59
#